data_AF-A0A521YLX1-F1
#
_entry.id   AF-A0A521YLX1-F1
#
_cell.length_a   1.000
_cell.length_b   1.000
_cell.length_c   1.000
_cell.angle_alpha   90.00
_cell.angle_beta   90.00
_cell.angle_gamma   90.00
#
_symmetry.space_group_name_H-M   'P 1'
#
loop_
_entity.id
_entity.type
_entity.pdbx_description
1 polymer ?
#
loop_
_entity_poly.entity_id
_entity_poly.type
_entity_poly.pdbx_seq_one_letter_code
_entity_poly.pdbx_strand_id
1 'polypeptide(L)'
;MPTPASRAEVDGLGAAEIAEQMRAETPAGVDAEKFIGAVVARLPEAADLAPAEKPVSAWVLVAANLLPLCGVLFWNWEVFPLLALFWMENAIIGVLNATRMLAIDPGNAALWAGKLFMVPFFCFHYGMFTTIHGLFVFSMFGKYPVDGLYVLAPAARAVADWNLWLPLGALAASHAFSFFWNFVHRGEYRRAGLQEQMMKPYGRVVVLHLAILLGGAAAMALGSPLWALLALLGVKIAVDLTAHLKEHRS
;
A
#
# COMPACT_ATOMS: atom_id res chain seq x y z
N MET A 1 9.31 -14.62 -56.47
CA MET A 1 8.98 -15.04 -55.10
C MET A 1 10.26 -14.98 -54.28
N PRO A 2 10.43 -14.02 -53.36
CA PRO A 2 11.56 -14.05 -52.44
C PRO A 2 11.26 -14.98 -51.26
N THR A 3 12.24 -15.79 -50.91
CA THR A 3 12.26 -16.74 -49.78
C THR A 3 12.28 -15.98 -48.45
N PRO A 4 11.58 -16.44 -47.40
CA PRO A 4 11.67 -15.79 -46.09
C PRO A 4 13.04 -16.06 -45.46
N ALA A 5 13.72 -14.99 -45.04
CA ALA A 5 14.98 -15.06 -44.32
C ALA A 5 14.81 -15.87 -43.02
N SER A 6 15.81 -16.67 -42.69
CA SER A 6 15.77 -17.54 -41.51
C SER A 6 15.87 -16.70 -40.24
N ARG A 7 15.15 -17.13 -39.20
CA ARG A 7 14.96 -16.46 -37.88
C ARG A 7 16.24 -16.10 -37.11
N ALA A 8 17.43 -16.48 -37.61
CA ALA A 8 18.73 -16.24 -36.99
C ALA A 8 19.40 -14.93 -37.44
N GLU A 9 18.92 -14.26 -38.49
CA GLU A 9 19.55 -13.04 -39.05
C GLU A 9 19.06 -11.73 -38.41
N VAL A 10 18.02 -11.79 -37.58
CA VAL A 10 17.37 -10.60 -36.97
C VAL A 10 17.96 -10.25 -35.60
N ASP A 11 18.75 -11.15 -34.99
CA ASP A 11 19.20 -11.05 -33.58
C ASP A 11 20.42 -10.13 -33.35
N GLY A 12 20.76 -9.25 -34.29
CA GLY A 12 21.90 -8.34 -34.16
C GLY A 12 21.80 -6.99 -34.85
N LEU A 13 20.63 -6.65 -35.41
CA LEU A 13 20.46 -5.43 -36.21
C LEU A 13 20.02 -4.25 -35.33
N GLY A 14 20.65 -3.09 -35.52
CA GLY A 14 20.25 -1.86 -34.85
C GLY A 14 18.86 -1.39 -35.32
N ALA A 15 18.14 -0.65 -34.48
CA ALA A 15 16.77 -0.19 -34.77
C ALA A 15 16.63 0.56 -36.12
N ALA A 16 17.71 1.18 -36.60
CA ALA A 16 17.77 1.85 -37.89
C ALA A 16 17.75 0.87 -39.08
N GLU A 17 18.45 -0.27 -39.01
CA GLU A 17 18.52 -1.26 -40.08
C GLU A 17 17.22 -2.06 -40.19
N ILE A 18 16.59 -2.37 -39.06
CA ILE A 18 15.26 -3.02 -39.02
C ILE A 18 14.23 -2.10 -39.68
N ALA A 19 14.28 -0.79 -39.42
CA ALA A 19 13.38 0.18 -40.03
C ALA A 19 13.58 0.31 -41.55
N GLU A 20 14.80 0.12 -42.04
CA GLU A 20 15.13 0.14 -43.47
C GLU A 20 14.64 -1.12 -44.18
N GLN A 21 14.82 -2.31 -43.59
CA GLN A 21 14.26 -3.55 -44.12
C GLN A 21 12.72 -3.53 -44.15
N MET A 22 12.07 -3.00 -43.11
CA MET A 22 10.61 -2.86 -43.09
C MET A 22 10.08 -1.91 -44.18
N ARG A 23 10.84 -0.86 -44.55
CA ARG A 23 10.49 0.01 -45.69
C ARG A 23 10.57 -0.73 -47.03
N ALA A 24 11.55 -1.61 -47.18
CA ALA A 24 11.75 -2.37 -48.42
C ALA A 24 10.65 -3.42 -48.66
N GLU A 25 10.00 -3.93 -47.61
CA GLU A 25 8.97 -4.98 -47.69
C GLU A 25 7.53 -4.44 -47.67
N THR A 26 7.31 -3.13 -47.55
CA THR A 26 5.95 -2.55 -47.47
C THR A 26 5.29 -2.47 -48.86
N PRO A 27 4.11 -3.09 -49.09
CA PRO A 27 3.42 -3.03 -50.38
C PRO A 27 2.95 -1.61 -50.73
N ALA A 28 3.10 -1.23 -52.00
CA ALA A 28 2.69 0.09 -52.51
C ALA A 28 1.16 0.30 -52.36
N GLY A 29 0.77 1.38 -51.67
CA GLY A 29 -0.63 1.77 -51.48
C GLY A 29 -1.01 2.12 -50.04
N VAL A 30 -0.13 1.87 -49.07
CA VAL A 30 -0.21 2.48 -47.73
C VAL A 30 0.75 3.66 -47.71
N ASP A 31 0.32 4.82 -47.20
CA ASP A 31 1.21 5.98 -46.96
C ASP A 31 2.25 5.60 -45.89
N ALA A 32 3.26 4.86 -46.32
CA ALA A 32 4.25 4.22 -45.47
C ALA A 32 5.00 5.25 -44.62
N GLU A 33 5.21 6.46 -45.15
CA GLU A 33 5.78 7.58 -44.39
C GLU A 33 4.90 8.01 -43.21
N LYS A 34 3.58 8.01 -43.39
CA LYS A 34 2.62 8.43 -42.35
C LYS A 34 2.44 7.35 -41.29
N PHE A 35 2.45 6.09 -41.70
CA PHE A 35 2.38 4.94 -40.80
C PHE A 35 3.68 4.75 -40.01
N ILE A 36 4.84 4.80 -40.69
CA ILE A 36 6.16 4.69 -40.05
C ILE A 36 6.41 5.92 -39.16
N GLY A 37 6.03 7.13 -39.58
CA GLY A 37 6.11 8.33 -38.74
C GLY A 37 5.25 8.25 -37.48
N ALA A 38 4.04 7.68 -37.58
CA ALA A 38 3.14 7.48 -36.44
C ALA A 38 3.57 6.36 -35.48
N VAL A 39 4.34 5.38 -35.97
CA VAL A 39 4.94 4.30 -35.17
C VAL A 39 6.22 4.79 -34.50
N VAL A 40 7.10 5.48 -35.23
CA VAL A 40 8.35 6.06 -34.71
C VAL A 40 8.08 7.14 -33.66
N ALA A 41 7.04 7.96 -33.83
CA ALA A 41 6.61 8.94 -32.82
C ALA A 41 6.00 8.30 -31.55
N ARG A 42 5.69 6.99 -31.57
CA ARG A 42 5.16 6.22 -30.43
C ARG A 42 6.21 5.29 -29.81
N LEU A 43 7.39 5.18 -30.40
CA LEU A 43 8.49 4.46 -29.78
C LEU A 43 9.10 5.38 -28.71
N PRO A 44 9.19 4.93 -27.44
CA PRO A 44 9.93 5.68 -26.43
C PRO A 44 11.36 5.90 -26.91
N GLU A 45 11.90 7.11 -26.75
CA GLU A 45 13.30 7.39 -27.08
C GLU A 45 14.18 6.36 -26.35
N ALA A 46 15.27 5.90 -26.96
CA ALA A 46 16.14 4.88 -26.36
C ALA A 46 16.73 5.30 -24.97
N ALA A 47 16.52 6.55 -24.55
CA ALA A 47 16.76 7.05 -23.20
C ALA A 47 15.77 6.54 -22.13
N ASP A 48 14.55 6.14 -22.52
CA ASP A 48 13.51 5.56 -21.63
C ASP A 48 13.66 4.03 -21.43
N LEU A 49 14.60 3.39 -22.14
CA LEU A 49 14.96 1.98 -21.96
C LEU A 49 16.12 1.79 -20.98
N ALA A 50 16.40 2.78 -20.12
CA ALA A 50 17.17 2.50 -18.92
C ALA A 50 16.37 1.47 -18.09
N PRO A 51 16.93 0.30 -17.75
CA PRO A 51 16.23 -0.66 -16.92
C PRO A 51 15.83 0.07 -15.64
N ALA A 52 14.53 0.20 -15.41
CA ALA A 52 13.98 0.83 -14.22
C ALA A 52 14.72 0.24 -13.02
N GLU A 53 15.61 1.03 -12.42
CA GLU A 53 16.33 0.63 -11.23
C GLU A 53 15.25 0.27 -10.22
N LYS A 54 15.05 -1.03 -9.98
CA LYS A 54 14.12 -1.48 -8.95
C LYS A 54 14.61 -0.81 -7.69
N PRO A 55 13.88 0.16 -7.12
CA PRO A 55 14.41 0.87 -5.99
C PRO A 55 14.59 -0.20 -4.92
N VAL A 56 15.78 -0.25 -4.34
CA VAL A 56 16.15 -1.18 -3.26
C VAL A 56 15.06 -1.24 -2.18
N SER A 57 14.24 -0.19 -2.07
CA SER A 57 13.01 -0.10 -1.28
C SER A 57 12.00 -1.22 -1.51
N ALA A 58 11.77 -1.72 -2.73
CA ALA A 58 10.76 -2.75 -2.99
C ALA A 58 11.17 -4.11 -2.41
N TRP A 59 12.43 -4.50 -2.57
CA TRP A 59 12.95 -5.75 -1.99
C TRP A 59 13.08 -5.67 -0.47
N VAL A 60 13.47 -4.51 0.06
CA VAL A 60 13.48 -4.25 1.50
C VAL A 60 12.07 -4.31 2.07
N LEU A 61 11.07 -3.80 1.34
CA LEU A 61 9.66 -3.86 1.74
C LEU A 61 9.15 -5.31 1.78
N VAL A 62 9.43 -6.10 0.75
CA VAL A 62 9.05 -7.52 0.72
C VAL A 62 9.72 -8.29 1.85
N ALA A 63 11.03 -8.10 2.07
CA ALA A 63 11.77 -8.74 3.16
C ALA A 63 11.24 -8.35 4.54
N ALA A 64 10.94 -7.06 4.75
CA ALA A 64 10.37 -6.56 6.00
C ALA A 64 8.97 -7.16 6.30
N ASN A 65 8.20 -7.47 5.26
CA ASN A 65 6.89 -8.12 5.40
C ASN A 65 6.97 -9.64 5.56
N LEU A 66 8.03 -10.28 5.08
CA LEU A 66 8.29 -11.71 5.27
C LEU A 66 8.90 -12.03 6.64
N LEU A 67 9.57 -11.06 7.27
CA LEU A 67 10.19 -11.25 8.58
C LEU A 67 9.18 -11.70 9.66
N PRO A 68 8.00 -11.06 9.83
CA PRO A 68 6.99 -11.52 10.78
C PRO A 68 6.47 -12.92 10.45
N LEU A 69 6.33 -13.28 9.18
CA LEU A 69 5.92 -14.62 8.76
C LEU A 69 6.97 -15.66 9.18
N CYS A 70 8.24 -15.40 8.88
CA CYS A 70 9.34 -16.28 9.28
C CYS A 70 9.43 -16.40 10.80
N GLY A 71 9.20 -15.30 11.53
CA GLY A 71 9.11 -15.30 12.98
C GLY A 71 8.04 -16.28 13.51
N VAL A 72 6.86 -16.28 12.90
CA VAL A 72 5.77 -17.20 13.28
C VAL A 72 6.10 -18.64 12.90
N LEU A 73 6.60 -18.88 11.68
CA LEU A 73 6.81 -20.23 11.14
C LEU A 73 8.02 -20.95 11.75
N PHE A 74 9.11 -20.22 12.01
CA PHE A 74 10.39 -20.82 12.43
C PHE A 74 10.72 -20.53 13.90
N TRP A 75 10.20 -19.45 14.47
CA TRP A 75 10.50 -18.99 15.83
C TRP A 75 9.30 -18.98 16.77
N ASN A 76 8.16 -19.56 16.35
CA ASN A 76 6.92 -19.61 17.14
C ASN A 76 6.49 -18.24 17.67
N TRP A 77 6.69 -17.18 16.88
CA TRP A 77 6.17 -15.86 17.27
C TRP A 77 4.66 -15.94 17.44
N GLU A 78 4.21 -15.37 18.55
CA GLU A 78 2.80 -15.23 18.83
C GLU A 78 2.17 -14.25 17.83
N VAL A 79 1.02 -14.64 17.28
CA VAL A 79 0.34 -13.87 16.23
C VAL A 79 -0.29 -12.62 16.81
N PHE A 80 -0.82 -12.72 18.03
CA PHE A 80 -1.56 -11.64 18.67
C PHE A 80 -0.74 -10.34 18.82
N PRO A 81 0.50 -10.34 19.35
CA PRO A 81 1.31 -9.12 19.51
C PRO A 81 1.54 -8.36 18.20
N LEU A 82 1.71 -9.09 17.10
CA LEU A 82 1.88 -8.50 15.77
C LEU A 82 0.58 -7.81 15.35
N LEU A 83 -0.56 -8.51 15.45
CA LEU A 83 -1.87 -7.94 15.12
C LEU A 83 -2.21 -6.73 16.00
N ALA A 84 -1.89 -6.79 17.30
CA ALA A 84 -2.09 -5.70 18.24
C ALA A 84 -1.24 -4.48 17.87
N LEU A 85 0.04 -4.66 17.53
CA LEU A 85 0.90 -3.58 17.05
C LEU A 85 0.39 -2.95 15.76
N PHE A 86 0.00 -3.76 14.77
CA PHE A 86 -0.59 -3.25 13.53
C PHE A 86 -1.88 -2.47 13.77
N TRP A 87 -2.73 -2.94 14.69
CA TRP A 87 -3.94 -2.24 15.06
C TRP A 87 -3.63 -0.90 15.75
N MET A 88 -2.68 -0.87 16.70
CA MET A 88 -2.26 0.34 17.39
C MET A 88 -1.61 1.36 16.43
N GLU A 89 -0.82 0.88 15.46
CA GLU A 89 -0.26 1.72 14.40
C GLU A 89 -1.37 2.42 13.60
N ASN A 90 -2.43 1.70 13.23
CA ASN A 90 -3.58 2.29 12.53
C ASN A 90 -4.31 3.33 13.37
N ALA A 91 -4.41 3.13 14.69
CA ALA A 91 -4.97 4.13 15.60
C ALA A 91 -4.10 5.40 15.62
N ILE A 92 -2.77 5.27 15.72
CA ILE A 92 -1.82 6.38 15.66
C ILE A 92 -1.95 7.13 14.33
N ILE A 93 -1.97 6.41 13.21
CA ILE A 93 -2.15 7.00 11.87
C ILE A 93 -3.47 7.76 11.80
N GLY A 94 -4.56 7.21 12.34
CA GLY A 94 -5.86 7.88 12.39
C GLY A 94 -5.82 9.22 13.13
N VAL A 95 -5.22 9.23 14.33
CA VAL A 95 -5.06 10.45 15.13
C VAL A 95 -4.19 11.47 14.39
N LEU A 96 -3.05 11.04 13.83
CA LEU A 96 -2.19 11.91 13.04
C LEU A 96 -2.84 12.36 11.73
N ASN A 97 -3.80 11.62 11.18
CA ASN A 97 -4.54 12.02 9.99
C ASN A 97 -5.59 13.08 10.34
N ALA A 98 -6.30 12.93 11.46
CA ALA A 98 -7.24 13.92 11.95
C ALA A 98 -6.53 15.26 12.21
N THR A 99 -5.35 15.24 12.83
CA THR A 99 -4.53 16.46 13.02
C THR A 99 -4.05 17.06 11.70
N ARG A 100 -3.67 16.24 10.70
CA ARG A 100 -3.40 16.73 9.33
C ARG A 100 -4.62 17.43 8.74
N MET A 101 -5.81 16.81 8.81
CA MET A 101 -7.03 17.41 8.28
C MET A 101 -7.38 18.73 8.99
N LEU A 102 -7.14 18.83 10.30
CA LEU A 102 -7.30 20.08 11.06
C LEU A 102 -6.30 21.16 10.62
N ALA A 103 -5.07 20.78 10.27
CA ALA A 103 -4.01 21.70 9.85
C ALA A 103 -4.08 22.12 8.37
N ILE A 104 -4.84 21.43 7.53
CA ILE A 104 -5.05 21.82 6.12
C ILE A 104 -5.67 23.21 6.06
N ASP A 105 -5.08 24.10 5.27
CA ASP A 105 -5.68 25.39 4.94
C ASP A 105 -6.61 25.21 3.73
N PRO A 106 -7.94 25.37 3.89
CA PRO A 106 -8.86 25.19 2.78
C PRO A 106 -8.81 26.31 1.73
N GLY A 107 -8.10 27.42 1.97
CA GLY A 107 -7.88 28.50 1.00
C GLY A 107 -9.12 29.34 0.62
N ASN A 108 -10.33 28.90 0.94
CA ASN A 108 -11.59 29.61 0.70
C ASN A 108 -12.63 29.34 1.82
N ALA A 109 -13.42 30.37 2.17
CA ALA A 109 -14.54 30.31 3.12
C ALA A 109 -15.53 29.16 2.86
N ALA A 110 -15.85 28.85 1.59
CA ALA A 110 -16.77 27.76 1.26
C ALA A 110 -16.24 26.37 1.66
N LEU A 111 -14.91 26.18 1.63
CA LEU A 111 -14.25 24.91 1.95
C LEU A 111 -14.11 24.69 3.47
N TRP A 112 -14.24 25.75 4.27
CA TRP A 112 -14.33 25.64 5.74
C TRP A 112 -15.58 24.89 6.21
N ALA A 113 -16.72 25.08 5.54
CA ALA A 113 -17.95 24.33 5.84
C ALA A 113 -17.74 22.82 5.61
N GLY A 114 -17.08 22.46 4.51
CA GLY A 114 -16.69 21.07 4.24
C GLY A 114 -15.76 20.51 5.33
N LYS A 115 -14.78 21.29 5.78
CA LYS A 115 -13.86 20.91 6.87
C LYS A 115 -14.59 20.66 8.20
N LEU A 116 -15.55 21.51 8.55
CA LEU A 116 -16.33 21.38 9.77
C LEU A 116 -17.16 20.09 9.81
N PHE A 117 -17.59 19.59 8.64
CA PHE A 117 -18.28 18.31 8.53
C PHE A 117 -17.32 17.11 8.44
N MET A 118 -16.31 17.20 7.57
CA MET A 118 -15.43 16.07 7.22
C MET A 118 -14.54 15.63 8.38
N VAL A 119 -14.04 16.55 9.21
CA VAL A 119 -13.16 16.18 10.33
C VAL A 119 -13.91 15.37 11.40
N PRO A 120 -15.06 15.83 11.94
CA PRO A 120 -15.86 15.02 12.85
C PRO A 120 -16.36 13.72 12.22
N PHE A 121 -16.78 13.76 10.95
CA PHE A 121 -17.17 12.56 10.21
C PHE A 121 -16.03 11.54 10.15
N PHE A 122 -14.81 11.98 9.80
CA PHE A 122 -13.63 11.12 9.80
C PHE A 122 -13.37 10.53 11.19
N CYS A 123 -13.33 11.36 12.24
CA CYS A 123 -13.09 10.88 13.61
C CYS A 123 -14.13 9.84 14.04
N PHE A 124 -15.41 10.07 13.73
CA PHE A 124 -16.48 9.14 14.06
C PHE A 124 -16.41 7.86 13.24
N HIS A 125 -16.35 7.96 11.91
CA HIS A 125 -16.41 6.81 11.01
C HIS A 125 -15.14 5.95 11.11
N TYR A 126 -13.97 6.59 11.00
CA TYR A 126 -12.68 5.90 11.15
C TYR A 126 -12.49 5.37 12.58
N GLY A 127 -12.91 6.14 13.58
CA GLY A 127 -12.87 5.73 14.98
C GLY A 127 -13.74 4.52 15.25
N MET A 128 -14.99 4.51 14.77
CA MET A 128 -15.90 3.35 14.90
C MET A 128 -15.30 2.10 14.24
N PHE A 129 -14.77 2.23 13.03
CA PHE A 129 -14.18 1.12 12.31
C PHE A 129 -12.93 0.59 13.02
N THR A 130 -12.06 1.48 13.50
CA THR A 130 -10.87 1.12 14.29
C THR A 130 -11.27 0.42 15.58
N THR A 131 -12.31 0.89 16.27
CA THR A 131 -12.80 0.30 17.51
C THR A 131 -13.40 -1.09 17.30
N ILE A 132 -14.29 -1.26 16.32
CA ILE A 132 -14.87 -2.57 15.98
C ILE A 132 -13.76 -3.55 15.59
N HIS A 133 -12.74 -3.09 14.87
CA HIS A 133 -11.59 -3.91 14.55
C HIS A 133 -10.80 -4.34 15.80
N GLY A 134 -10.57 -3.40 16.71
CA GLY A 134 -9.87 -3.66 17.96
C GLY A 134 -10.60 -4.70 18.79
N LEU A 135 -11.93 -4.65 18.81
CA LEU A 135 -12.75 -5.67 19.45
C LEU A 135 -12.41 -7.07 18.93
N PHE A 136 -12.35 -7.28 17.61
CA PHE A 136 -11.97 -8.57 17.03
C PHE A 136 -10.53 -8.97 17.39
N VAL A 137 -9.56 -8.06 17.28
CA VAL A 137 -8.15 -8.33 17.60
C VAL A 137 -7.98 -8.77 19.06
N PHE A 138 -8.49 -7.97 20.00
CA PHE A 138 -8.26 -8.21 21.42
C PHE A 138 -9.12 -9.36 21.98
N SER A 139 -10.37 -9.51 21.53
CA SER A 139 -11.23 -10.60 22.02
C SER A 139 -10.89 -11.95 21.40
N MET A 140 -10.70 -12.04 20.08
CA MET A 140 -10.53 -13.32 19.40
C MET A 140 -9.09 -13.83 19.45
N PHE A 141 -8.11 -12.94 19.30
CA PHE A 141 -6.70 -13.35 19.23
C PHE A 141 -5.97 -13.14 20.56
N GLY A 142 -6.31 -12.08 21.31
CA GLY A 142 -5.65 -11.77 22.58
C GLY A 142 -6.32 -12.37 23.82
N LYS A 143 -7.58 -12.83 23.69
CA LYS A 143 -8.42 -13.28 24.82
C LYS A 143 -8.55 -12.25 25.95
N TYR A 144 -8.40 -10.97 25.64
CA TYR A 144 -8.66 -9.91 26.60
C TYR A 144 -10.18 -9.68 26.66
N PRO A 145 -10.77 -9.59 27.86
CA PRO A 145 -12.14 -9.14 27.99
C PRO A 145 -12.25 -7.70 27.48
N VAL A 146 -13.20 -7.48 26.57
CA VAL A 146 -13.52 -6.16 26.04
C VAL A 146 -14.94 -5.80 26.46
N ASP A 147 -15.08 -4.77 27.29
CA ASP A 147 -16.37 -4.29 27.74
C ASP A 147 -16.95 -3.31 26.71
N GLY A 148 -17.93 -3.76 25.92
CA GLY A 148 -18.57 -2.95 24.89
C GLY A 148 -17.58 -2.48 23.81
N LEU A 149 -17.46 -1.15 23.63
CA LEU A 149 -16.59 -0.51 22.64
C LEU A 149 -15.29 0.07 23.24
N TYR A 150 -14.97 -0.25 24.51
CA TYR A 150 -13.80 0.30 25.20
C TYR A 150 -12.52 -0.50 24.93
N VAL A 151 -11.94 -0.34 23.74
CA VAL A 151 -10.74 -1.09 23.29
C VAL A 151 -9.40 -0.55 23.79
N LEU A 152 -9.36 0.63 24.41
CA LEU A 152 -8.10 1.22 24.89
C LEU A 152 -7.53 0.52 26.12
N ALA A 153 -8.39 0.07 27.04
CA ALA A 153 -7.95 -0.69 28.21
C ALA A 153 -7.28 -2.03 27.86
N PRO A 154 -7.88 -2.89 27.00
CA PRO A 154 -7.21 -4.11 26.57
C PRO A 154 -5.95 -3.84 25.73
N ALA A 155 -5.92 -2.76 24.93
CA ALA A 155 -4.71 -2.35 24.23
C ALA A 155 -3.57 -1.98 25.19
N ALA A 156 -3.85 -1.21 26.23
CA ALA A 156 -2.86 -0.84 27.25
C ALA A 156 -2.32 -2.06 28.01
N ARG A 157 -3.21 -3.02 28.36
CA ARG A 157 -2.80 -4.29 28.97
C ARG A 157 -1.92 -5.10 28.02
N ALA A 158 -2.31 -5.23 26.76
CA ALA A 158 -1.50 -5.93 25.76
C ALA A 158 -0.10 -5.32 25.59
N VAL A 159 0.01 -3.99 25.67
CA VAL A 159 1.32 -3.31 25.65
C VAL A 159 2.18 -3.69 26.84
N ALA A 160 1.60 -3.78 28.04
CA ALA A 160 2.30 -4.19 29.25
C ALA A 160 2.70 -5.67 29.20
N ASP A 161 1.75 -6.56 28.92
CA ASP A 161 1.92 -8.01 28.98
C ASP A 161 2.94 -8.52 27.94
N TRP A 162 2.98 -7.87 26.76
CA TRP A 162 3.88 -8.24 25.67
C TRP A 162 5.06 -7.30 25.48
N ASN A 163 5.27 -6.37 26.43
CA ASN A 163 6.39 -5.43 26.41
C ASN A 163 6.49 -4.61 25.10
N LEU A 164 5.34 -4.20 24.55
CA LEU A 164 5.24 -3.56 23.22
C LEU A 164 5.53 -2.06 23.23
N TRP A 165 5.89 -1.48 24.38
CA TRP A 165 6.12 -0.04 24.52
C TRP A 165 7.23 0.47 23.59
N LEU A 166 8.30 -0.32 23.40
CA LEU A 166 9.41 0.05 22.53
C LEU A 166 9.02 0.02 21.04
N PRO A 167 8.49 -1.08 20.47
CA PRO A 167 8.05 -1.09 19.07
C PRO A 167 6.92 -0.09 18.80
N LEU A 168 5.97 0.04 19.73
CA LEU A 168 4.90 1.04 19.61
C LEU A 168 5.46 2.46 19.62
N GLY A 169 6.41 2.75 20.52
CA GLY A 169 7.09 4.05 20.58
C GLY A 169 7.88 4.35 19.31
N ALA A 170 8.57 3.37 18.75
CA ALA A 170 9.30 3.51 17.49
C ALA A 170 8.36 3.80 16.30
N LEU A 171 7.22 3.10 16.21
CA LEU A 171 6.20 3.36 15.20
C LEU A 171 5.61 4.76 15.36
N ALA A 172 5.22 5.13 16.59
CA ALA A 172 4.68 6.45 16.88
C ALA A 172 5.68 7.56 16.51
N ALA A 173 6.95 7.41 16.89
CA ALA A 173 8.00 8.35 16.57
C ALA A 173 8.24 8.46 15.06
N SER A 174 8.25 7.34 14.33
CA SER A 174 8.40 7.33 12.86
C SER A 174 7.28 8.10 12.17
N HIS A 175 6.01 7.84 12.55
CA HIS A 175 4.86 8.54 11.98
C HIS A 175 4.79 10.01 12.39
N ALA A 176 5.16 10.33 13.63
CA ALA A 176 5.25 11.70 14.11
C ALA A 176 6.35 12.47 13.38
N PHE A 177 7.53 11.88 13.19
CA PHE A 177 8.62 12.47 12.42
C PHE A 177 8.16 12.76 10.98
N SER A 178 7.51 11.80 10.32
CA SER A 178 6.94 11.99 8.98
C SER A 178 5.88 13.11 8.97
N PHE A 179 5.05 13.22 10.00
CA PHE A 179 4.13 14.34 10.17
C PHE A 179 4.86 15.68 10.28
N PHE A 180 5.80 15.84 11.20
CA PHE A 180 6.47 17.12 11.41
C PHE A 180 7.35 17.52 10.22
N TRP A 181 8.12 16.58 9.67
CA TRP A 181 9.06 16.86 8.60
C TRP A 181 8.37 17.09 7.26
N ASN A 182 7.53 16.16 6.83
CA ASN A 182 6.90 16.24 5.50
C ASN A 182 5.71 17.18 5.55
N PHE A 183 4.82 17.02 6.53
CA PHE A 183 3.55 17.73 6.50
C PHE A 183 3.67 19.19 6.96
N VAL A 184 4.34 19.42 8.09
CA VAL A 184 4.49 20.76 8.68
C VAL A 184 5.64 21.53 8.03
N HIS A 185 6.86 20.99 8.06
CA HIS A 185 8.06 21.71 7.62
C HIS A 185 8.10 21.94 6.09
N ARG A 186 7.76 20.93 5.27
CA ARG A 186 7.67 21.10 3.80
C ARG A 186 6.37 21.76 3.31
N GLY A 187 5.48 22.12 4.24
CA GLY A 187 4.27 22.88 3.94
C GLY A 187 3.24 22.14 3.09
N GLU A 188 3.19 20.81 3.16
CA GLU A 188 2.17 20.02 2.45
C GLU A 188 0.75 20.37 2.88
N TYR A 189 0.57 20.86 4.11
CA TYR A 189 -0.72 21.33 4.62
C TYR A 189 -1.37 22.45 3.78
N ARG A 190 -0.58 23.20 2.99
CA ARG A 190 -1.07 24.26 2.09
C ARG A 190 -1.53 23.73 0.72
N ARG A 191 -1.15 22.52 0.36
CA ARG A 191 -1.41 21.92 -0.97
C ARG A 191 -2.28 20.66 -0.90
N ALA A 192 -2.39 20.05 0.27
CA ALA A 192 -3.16 18.82 0.47
C ALA A 192 -4.67 19.08 0.38
N GLY A 193 -5.37 18.29 -0.45
CA GLY A 193 -6.83 18.30 -0.50
C GLY A 193 -7.45 17.59 0.70
N LEU A 194 -8.50 18.17 1.28
CA LEU A 194 -9.20 17.62 2.45
C LEU A 194 -9.79 16.22 2.18
N GLN A 195 -10.45 16.04 1.03
CA GLN A 195 -11.07 14.77 0.62
C GLN A 195 -10.02 13.67 0.43
N GLU A 196 -8.90 14.01 -0.22
CA GLU A 196 -7.80 13.08 -0.44
C GLU A 196 -7.18 12.67 0.90
N GLN A 197 -6.93 13.65 1.78
CA GLN A 197 -6.37 13.40 3.12
C GLN A 197 -7.28 12.51 3.96
N MET A 198 -8.60 12.66 3.83
CA MET A 198 -9.57 11.79 4.50
C MET A 198 -9.41 10.32 4.06
N MET A 199 -9.20 10.07 2.77
CA MET A 199 -9.14 8.71 2.21
C MET A 199 -7.80 7.98 2.42
N LYS A 200 -6.70 8.71 2.64
CA LYS A 200 -5.34 8.15 2.78
C LYS A 200 -5.22 6.93 3.72
N PRO A 201 -5.80 6.90 4.93
CA PRO A 201 -5.62 5.75 5.82
C PRO A 201 -6.49 4.53 5.46
N TYR A 202 -7.57 4.69 4.68
CA TYR A 202 -8.58 3.63 4.48
C TYR A 202 -8.03 2.39 3.78
N GLY A 203 -7.13 2.56 2.80
CA GLY A 203 -6.55 1.43 2.06
C GLY A 203 -5.89 0.41 3.00
N ARG A 204 -5.16 0.89 4.00
CA ARG A 204 -4.50 0.04 5.01
C ARG A 204 -5.51 -0.68 5.89
N VAL A 205 -6.54 0.03 6.35
CA VAL A 205 -7.51 -0.55 7.28
C VAL A 205 -8.39 -1.60 6.60
N VAL A 206 -8.73 -1.42 5.33
CA VAL A 206 -9.48 -2.42 4.54
C VAL A 206 -8.65 -3.70 4.35
N VAL A 207 -7.38 -3.57 3.97
CA VAL A 207 -6.48 -4.73 3.85
C VAL A 207 -6.40 -5.49 5.16
N LEU A 208 -6.24 -4.78 6.28
CA LEU A 208 -6.17 -5.39 7.61
C LEU A 208 -7.50 -6.05 8.02
N HIS A 209 -8.66 -5.45 7.67
CA HIS A 209 -9.96 -6.07 7.95
C HIS A 209 -10.17 -7.36 7.18
N LEU A 210 -9.86 -7.37 5.89
CA LEU A 210 -9.97 -8.59 5.07
C LEU A 210 -9.07 -9.68 5.63
N ALA A 211 -7.85 -9.31 5.97
CA ALA A 211 -6.87 -10.16 6.62
C ALA A 211 -7.37 -10.77 7.94
N ILE A 212 -7.95 -9.98 8.84
CA ILE A 212 -8.43 -10.44 10.14
C ILE A 212 -9.75 -11.20 10.03
N LEU A 213 -10.67 -10.81 9.13
CA LEU A 213 -11.93 -11.50 8.92
C LEU A 213 -11.73 -12.86 8.25
N LEU A 214 -11.00 -12.89 7.13
CA LEU A 214 -10.69 -14.14 6.44
C LEU A 214 -9.77 -15.01 7.29
N GLY A 215 -8.80 -14.39 7.95
CA GLY A 215 -7.86 -15.11 8.77
C GLY A 215 -8.49 -15.66 10.05
N GLY A 216 -9.27 -14.85 10.77
CA GLY A 216 -10.02 -15.27 11.95
C GLY A 216 -11.06 -16.34 11.64
N ALA A 217 -11.79 -16.21 10.53
CA ALA A 217 -12.70 -17.25 10.06
C ALA A 217 -11.96 -18.56 9.75
N ALA A 218 -10.82 -18.50 9.08
CA ALA A 218 -9.98 -19.67 8.81
C ALA A 218 -9.42 -20.31 10.10
N ALA A 219 -8.96 -19.49 11.06
CA ALA A 219 -8.46 -19.98 12.34
C ALA A 219 -9.56 -20.64 13.19
N MET A 220 -10.78 -20.09 13.19
CA MET A 220 -11.92 -20.70 13.87
C MET A 220 -12.38 -21.99 13.19
N ALA A 221 -12.39 -22.03 11.85
CA ALA A 221 -12.83 -23.21 11.10
C ALA A 221 -11.81 -24.36 11.15
N LEU A 222 -10.51 -24.05 11.20
CA LEU A 222 -9.41 -25.02 11.11
C LEU A 222 -8.71 -25.26 12.45
N GLY A 223 -9.13 -24.58 13.53
CA GLY A 223 -8.61 -24.73 14.88
C GLY A 223 -7.15 -24.28 15.08
N SER A 224 -6.56 -23.56 14.11
CA SER A 224 -5.16 -23.13 14.18
C SER A 224 -4.97 -21.69 13.67
N PRO A 225 -4.37 -20.78 14.47
CA PRO A 225 -4.05 -19.40 14.08
C PRO A 225 -3.13 -19.28 12.87
N LEU A 226 -2.40 -20.35 12.52
CA LEU A 226 -1.48 -20.40 11.38
C LEU A 226 -2.17 -20.07 10.05
N TRP A 227 -3.39 -20.57 9.86
CA TRP A 227 -4.16 -20.34 8.63
C TRP A 227 -4.62 -18.89 8.49
N ALA A 228 -4.81 -18.20 9.62
CA ALA A 228 -5.10 -16.77 9.59
C ALA A 228 -3.96 -15.97 8.98
N LEU A 229 -2.75 -16.34 9.38
CA LEU A 229 -1.53 -15.68 8.94
C LEU A 229 -1.24 -15.94 7.47
N LEU A 230 -1.45 -17.17 7.00
CA LEU A 230 -1.30 -17.52 5.58
C LEU A 230 -2.32 -16.79 4.70
N ALA A 231 -3.57 -16.67 5.12
CA ALA A 231 -4.59 -15.91 4.38
C ALA A 231 -4.26 -14.41 4.33
N LEU A 232 -3.87 -13.83 5.47
CA LEU A 232 -3.45 -12.43 5.59
C LEU A 232 -2.27 -12.12 4.67
N LEU A 233 -1.28 -13.02 4.64
CA LEU A 233 -0.11 -12.86 3.80
C LEU A 233 -0.45 -13.02 2.31
N GLY A 234 -1.30 -13.97 1.95
CA GLY A 234 -1.77 -14.16 0.58
C GLY A 234 -2.50 -12.93 0.04
N VAL A 235 -3.42 -12.35 0.83
CA VAL A 235 -4.11 -11.11 0.48
C VAL A 235 -3.11 -9.96 0.33
N LYS A 236 -2.16 -9.83 1.25
CA LYS A 236 -1.15 -8.77 1.21
C LYS A 236 -0.26 -8.86 -0.02
N ILE A 237 0.22 -10.06 -0.36
CA ILE A 237 1.02 -10.30 -1.57
C ILE A 237 0.22 -9.97 -2.83
N ALA A 238 -1.07 -10.33 -2.88
CA ALA A 238 -1.93 -10.03 -4.02
C ALA A 238 -2.14 -8.51 -4.19
N VAL A 239 -2.32 -7.77 -3.10
CA VAL A 239 -2.46 -6.31 -3.11
C VAL A 239 -1.16 -5.62 -3.52
N ASP A 240 -0.03 -6.04 -2.96
CA ASP A 240 1.29 -5.49 -3.31
C ASP A 240 1.63 -5.78 -4.79
N LEU A 241 1.30 -6.98 -5.29
CA LEU A 241 1.52 -7.35 -6.69
C LEU A 241 0.62 -6.56 -7.64
N THR A 242 -0.66 -6.35 -7.30
CA THR A 242 -1.56 -5.55 -8.12
C THR A 242 -1.21 -4.07 -8.10
N ALA A 243 -0.71 -3.53 -6.99
CA ALA A 243 -0.16 -2.18 -6.92
C ALA A 243 1.07 -2.03 -7.84
N HIS A 244 2.00 -3.00 -7.78
CA HIS A 244 3.19 -3.03 -8.62
C HIS A 244 2.87 -3.10 -10.13
N LEU A 245 1.90 -3.93 -10.52
CA LEU A 245 1.46 -4.05 -11.92
C LEU A 245 0.74 -2.79 -12.43
N LYS A 246 0.17 -1.96 -11.54
CA LYS A 246 -0.50 -0.71 -11.91
C LYS A 246 0.49 0.43 -12.13
N GLU A 247 1.59 0.47 -11.39
CA GLU A 247 2.70 1.43 -11.57
C GLU A 247 3.48 1.18 -12.86
N HIS A 248 3.60 -0.06 -13.32
CA HIS A 248 4.28 -0.39 -14.58
C HIS A 248 3.41 -0.25 -15.84
N ARG A 249 2.19 0.26 -15.69
CA ARG A 249 1.22 0.43 -16.78
C ARG A 249 0.84 1.89 -17.04
N SER A 250 1.43 2.84 -16.30
CA SER A 250 1.25 4.30 -16.46
C SER A 250 2.48 4.94 -17.06
#